data_AF-A0A2W5VGD6-F1
#
_entry.id   AF-A0A2W5VGD6-F1
#
_cell.length_a   1.000
_cell.length_b   1.000
_cell.length_c   1.000
_cell.angle_alpha   90.00
_cell.angle_beta   90.00
_cell.angle_gamma   90.00
#
_symmetry.space_group_name_H-M   'P 1'
#
loop_
_entity.id
_entity.type
_entity.pdbx_description
1 polymer ?
#
loop_
_entity_poly.entity_id
_entity_poly.type
_entity_poly.pdbx_seq_one_letter_code
_entity_poly.pdbx_strand_id
1 'polypeptide(L)'
;MKKLHLLGLLAMSLSLPAFAQSAGESIKDTANDAKRGVKKGANRVEETFCTGTKAECAAKKAKNRSEEASDAVKDKATEVKDKLDADNK
;
A
#
# COMPACT_ATOMS: atom_id res chain seq x y z
N MET A 1 40.20 -22.39 -28.21
CA MET A 1 39.72 -21.36 -27.26
C MET A 1 38.90 -20.26 -27.96
N LYS A 2 37.75 -20.61 -28.56
CA LYS A 2 36.87 -19.65 -29.27
C LYS A 2 35.40 -19.73 -28.86
N LYS A 3 35.03 -20.73 -28.05
CA LYS A 3 33.66 -20.95 -27.57
C LYS A 3 33.33 -20.24 -26.25
N LEU A 4 34.34 -19.64 -25.60
CA LEU A 4 34.15 -18.94 -24.31
C LEU A 4 33.72 -17.47 -24.46
N HIS A 5 33.75 -16.92 -25.68
CA HIS A 5 33.36 -15.53 -25.92
C HIS A 5 31.88 -15.34 -26.26
N LEU A 6 31.15 -16.41 -26.60
CA LEU A 6 29.71 -16.31 -26.87
C LEU A 6 28.84 -16.27 -25.60
N LEU A 7 29.37 -16.75 -24.47
CA LEU A 7 28.65 -16.78 -23.18
C LEU A 7 28.75 -15.46 -22.39
N GLY A 8 29.75 -14.62 -22.68
CA GLY A 8 29.92 -13.33 -22.00
C GLY A 8 29.00 -12.22 -22.52
N LEU A 9 28.59 -12.28 -23.79
CA LEU A 9 27.79 -11.22 -24.42
C LEU A 9 26.30 -11.27 -24.07
N LEU A 10 25.79 -12.40 -23.58
CA LEU A 10 24.37 -12.54 -23.20
C LEU A 10 24.06 -11.99 -21.80
N ALA A 11 25.08 -11.72 -20.97
CA ALA A 11 24.89 -11.25 -19.60
C ALA A 11 24.73 -9.72 -19.48
N MET A 12 24.93 -8.97 -20.57
CA MET A 12 24.99 -7.50 -20.54
C MET A 12 23.69 -6.80 -20.94
N SER A 13 22.64 -7.55 -21.29
CA SER A 13 21.36 -7.00 -21.79
C SER A 13 20.26 -6.85 -20.74
N LEU A 14 20.55 -7.07 -19.45
CA LEU A 14 19.54 -7.06 -18.37
C LEU A 14 19.51 -5.76 -17.54
N SER A 15 20.21 -4.70 -17.93
CA SER A 15 20.09 -3.38 -17.29
C SER A 15 19.04 -2.52 -18.00
N LEU A 16 17.79 -2.97 -18.03
CA LEU A 16 16.66 -2.09 -18.33
C LEU A 16 16.36 -1.24 -17.08
N PRO A 17 16.26 0.09 -17.19
CA PRO A 17 15.76 0.91 -16.10
C PRO A 17 14.27 0.60 -15.91
N ALA A 18 13.94 -0.20 -14.88
CA ALA A 18 12.57 -0.49 -14.44
C ALA A 18 11.84 0.73 -13.83
N PHE A 19 12.09 1.94 -14.34
CA PHE A 19 11.63 3.20 -13.75
C PHE A 19 10.20 3.59 -14.15
N ALA A 20 9.59 2.89 -15.11
CA ALA A 20 8.22 3.21 -15.55
C ALA A 20 7.12 2.56 -14.68
N GLN A 21 7.38 1.38 -14.10
CA GLN A 21 6.38 0.68 -13.27
C GLN A 21 6.29 1.27 -11.85
N SER A 22 7.41 1.73 -11.29
CA SER A 22 7.48 2.30 -9.94
C SER A 22 6.74 3.64 -9.78
N ALA A 23 6.66 4.46 -10.83
CA ALA A 23 6.00 5.78 -10.75
C ALA A 23 4.47 5.67 -10.59
N GLY A 24 3.82 4.73 -11.28
CA GLY A 24 2.37 4.53 -11.14
C GLY A 24 1.98 3.90 -9.80
N GLU A 25 2.76 2.92 -9.35
CA GLU A 25 2.58 2.23 -8.07
C GLU A 25 2.79 3.19 -6.88
N SER A 26 3.87 4.00 -6.92
CA SER A 26 4.16 4.99 -5.89
C SER A 26 3.11 6.10 -5.78
N ILE A 27 2.51 6.52 -6.91
CA ILE A 27 1.40 7.50 -6.89
C ILE A 27 0.15 6.89 -6.25
N LYS A 28 -0.17 5.64 -6.56
CA LYS A 28 -1.35 4.93 -6.02
C LYS A 28 -1.20 4.67 -4.53
N ASP A 29 -0.02 4.28 -4.07
CA ASP A 29 0.30 4.11 -2.65
C ASP A 29 0.24 5.46 -1.91
N THR A 30 0.83 6.52 -2.46
CA THR A 30 0.76 7.87 -1.89
C THR A 30 -0.69 8.36 -1.75
N ALA A 31 -1.52 8.11 -2.77
CA ALA A 31 -2.93 8.49 -2.74
C ALA A 31 -3.71 7.70 -1.68
N ASN A 32 -3.45 6.40 -1.52
CA ASN A 32 -4.07 5.57 -0.49
C ASN A 32 -3.64 5.99 0.93
N ASP A 33 -2.36 6.27 1.14
CA ASP A 33 -1.86 6.74 2.43
C ASP A 33 -2.43 8.11 2.80
N ALA A 34 -2.53 9.04 1.84
CA ALA A 34 -3.18 10.32 2.05
C ALA A 34 -4.66 10.15 2.43
N LYS A 35 -5.40 9.30 1.70
CA LYS A 35 -6.81 9.01 1.99
C LYS A 35 -6.99 8.40 3.38
N ARG A 36 -6.09 7.49 3.79
CA ARG A 36 -6.08 6.89 5.12
C ARG A 36 -5.79 7.92 6.21
N GLY A 37 -4.83 8.82 5.97
CA GLY A 37 -4.51 9.93 6.87
C GLY A 37 -5.72 10.85 7.11
N VAL A 38 -6.41 11.22 6.03
CA VAL A 38 -7.64 12.03 6.11
C VAL A 38 -8.74 11.29 6.86
N LYS A 39 -9.01 10.01 6.54
CA LYS A 39 -10.03 9.21 7.23
C LYS A 39 -9.74 9.08 8.72
N LYS A 40 -8.48 8.84 9.09
CA LYS A 40 -8.03 8.77 10.48
C LYS A 40 -8.19 10.11 11.20
N GLY A 41 -7.85 11.22 10.54
CA GLY A 41 -8.08 12.57 11.07
C GLY A 41 -9.57 12.84 11.32
N ALA A 42 -10.43 12.53 10.35
CA ALA A 42 -11.88 12.66 10.48
C ALA A 42 -12.44 11.80 11.63
N ASN A 43 -12.01 10.55 11.73
CA ASN A 43 -12.39 9.65 12.83
C ASN A 43 -11.99 10.19 14.20
N ARG A 44 -10.81 10.81 14.33
CA ARG A 44 -10.34 11.43 15.58
C ARG A 44 -11.17 12.65 15.94
N VAL A 45 -11.46 13.51 14.96
CA VAL A 45 -12.37 14.65 15.14
C VAL A 45 -13.73 14.14 15.61
N GLU A 46 -14.28 13.12 14.96
CA GLU A 46 -15.58 12.56 15.29
C GLU A 46 -15.63 11.90 16.68
N GLU A 47 -14.51 11.32 17.14
CA GLU A 47 -14.34 10.86 18.53
C GLU A 47 -14.31 12.03 19.53
N THR A 48 -13.57 13.10 19.22
CA THR A 48 -13.42 14.28 20.09
C THR A 48 -14.71 15.09 20.21
N PHE A 49 -15.46 15.23 19.11
CA PHE A 49 -16.74 15.94 19.06
C PHE A 49 -17.92 15.05 19.48
N CYS A 50 -17.68 13.83 19.98
CA CYS A 50 -18.75 12.99 20.49
C CYS A 50 -19.29 13.54 21.81
N THR A 51 -20.53 14.05 21.78
CA THR A 51 -21.24 14.59 22.95
C THR A 51 -22.31 13.62 23.49
N GLY A 52 -22.33 12.37 23.03
CA GLY A 52 -23.27 11.34 23.46
C GLY A 52 -22.92 10.70 24.81
N THR A 53 -23.57 9.60 25.16
CA THR A 53 -23.20 8.85 26.37
C THR A 53 -21.80 8.26 26.27
N LYS A 54 -21.15 7.97 27.42
CA LYS A 54 -19.81 7.34 27.44
C LYS A 54 -19.79 6.03 26.64
N ALA A 55 -20.87 5.24 26.70
CA ALA A 55 -21.01 3.99 25.95
C ALA A 55 -21.07 4.23 24.43
N GLU A 56 -21.85 5.23 23.98
CA GLU A 56 -21.92 5.58 22.56
C GLU A 56 -20.59 6.10 22.02
N CYS A 57 -19.91 6.99 22.75
CA CYS A 57 -18.61 7.50 22.32
C CYS A 57 -17.53 6.40 22.33
N ALA A 58 -17.59 5.46 23.27
CA ALA A 58 -16.72 4.29 23.29
C ALA A 58 -17.00 3.34 22.12
N ALA A 59 -18.26 3.06 21.81
CA ALA A 59 -18.67 2.25 20.67
C ALA A 59 -18.25 2.89 19.35
N LYS A 60 -18.42 4.21 19.22
CA LYS A 60 -18.00 4.99 18.06
C LYS A 60 -16.50 4.96 17.85
N LYS A 61 -15.73 5.14 18.93
CA LYS A 61 -14.27 4.99 18.93
C LYS A 61 -13.84 3.57 18.53
N ALA A 62 -14.48 2.54 19.07
CA ALA A 62 -14.19 1.16 18.73
C ALA A 62 -14.47 0.86 17.25
N LYS A 63 -15.60 1.37 16.73
CA LYS A 63 -15.95 1.26 15.30
C LYS A 63 -14.90 1.96 14.42
N ASN A 64 -14.56 3.21 14.72
CA ASN A 64 -13.56 3.98 13.97
C ASN A 64 -12.20 3.26 13.93
N ARG A 65 -11.76 2.72 15.08
CA ARG A 65 -10.51 1.93 15.19
C ARG A 65 -10.56 0.61 14.42
N SER A 66 -11.72 -0.06 14.42
CA SER A 66 -11.92 -1.32 13.68
C SER A 66 -11.90 -1.09 12.17
N GLU A 67 -12.50 0.00 11.70
CA GLU A 67 -12.44 0.41 10.30
C GLU A 67 -11.00 0.76 9.88
N GLU A 68 -10.25 1.51 10.71
CA GLU A 68 -8.83 1.80 10.47
C GLU A 68 -8.00 0.51 10.33
N ALA A 69 -8.24 -0.48 11.19
CA ALA A 69 -7.53 -1.76 11.15
C ALA A 69 -7.89 -2.58 9.90
N SER A 70 -9.18 -2.60 9.53
CA SER A 70 -9.66 -3.31 8.34
C SER A 70 -9.09 -2.73 7.05
N ASP A 71 -9.02 -1.41 6.95
CA ASP A 71 -8.39 -0.73 5.81
C ASP A 71 -6.89 -1.05 5.74
N ALA A 72 -6.18 -1.07 6.88
CA ALA A 72 -4.77 -1.46 6.91
C ALA A 72 -4.52 -2.90 6.42
N VAL A 73 -5.40 -3.84 6.79
CA VAL A 73 -5.32 -5.24 6.35
C VAL A 73 -5.61 -5.35 4.85
N LYS A 74 -6.64 -4.64 4.35
CA LYS A 74 -6.95 -4.63 2.92
C LYS A 74 -5.79 -4.12 2.09
N ASP A 75 -5.18 -3.01 2.51
CA ASP A 75 -4.06 -2.41 1.80
C ASP A 75 -2.85 -3.35 1.73
N LYS A 76 -2.54 -4.05 2.85
CA LYS A 76 -1.52 -5.10 2.88
C LYS A 76 -1.85 -6.28 1.97
N ALA A 77 -3.13 -6.69 1.91
CA ALA A 77 -3.56 -7.77 1.04
C ALA A 77 -3.44 -7.40 -0.45
N THR A 78 -3.80 -6.16 -0.83
CA THR A 78 -3.56 -5.65 -2.19
C THR A 78 -2.08 -5.54 -2.51
N GLU A 79 -1.24 -5.08 -1.59
CA GLU A 79 0.22 -5.01 -1.79
C GLU A 79 0.82 -6.40 -2.06
N VAL A 80 0.39 -7.41 -1.30
CA VAL A 80 0.81 -8.81 -1.51
C VAL A 80 0.31 -9.35 -2.84
N LYS A 81 -0.94 -9.05 -3.22
CA LYS A 81 -1.52 -9.47 -4.49
C LYS A 81 -0.82 -8.84 -5.68
N ASP A 82 -0.59 -7.53 -5.64
CA ASP A 82 0.09 -6.78 -6.70
C ASP A 82 1.54 -7.29 -6.88
N LYS A 83 2.23 -7.63 -5.77
CA LYS A 83 3.55 -8.30 -5.81
C LYS A 83 3.50 -9.70 -6.45
N LEU A 84 2.47 -10.49 -6.14
CA LEU A 84 2.28 -11.82 -6.70
C LEU A 84 1.97 -11.79 -8.21
N ASP A 85 1.12 -10.85 -8.63
CA ASP A 85 0.75 -10.65 -10.02
C ASP A 85 1.95 -10.11 -10.85
N ALA A 86 2.85 -9.35 -10.22
CA ALA A 86 4.11 -8.90 -10.84
C ALA A 86 5.15 -10.02 -10.97
N ASP A 87 5.18 -11.01 -10.07
CA ASP A 87 6.12 -12.15 -10.11
C ASP A 87 5.66 -13.24 -11.12
N ASN A 88 4.37 -13.29 -11.47
CA ASN A 88 3.79 -14.28 -12.40
C ASN A 88 3.80 -13.86 -13.88
N LYS A 89 4.33 -12.67 -14.22
CA LYS A 89 4.28 -12.08 -15.56
C LYS A 89 5.67 -11.89 -16.16
#